data_AF-A0A1I7EA33-F1
#
_entry.id   AF-A0A1I7EA33-F1
#
_cell.length_a   1.000
_cell.length_b   1.000
_cell.length_c   1.000
_cell.angle_alpha   90.00
_cell.angle_beta   90.00
_cell.angle_gamma   90.00
#
_symmetry.space_group_name_H-M   'P 1'
#
loop_
_entity.id
_entity.type
_entity.pdbx_description
1 polymer ?
#
loop_
_entity_poly.entity_id
_entity_poly.type
_entity_poly.pdbx_seq_one_letter_code
_entity_poly.pdbx_strand_id
1 'polypeptide(L)'
;MEEWLRASTEYSVMLINAMALVIILYGAIESFVAAIWFHFSRGDGHRRREIWLRFARWLVAGLTFQLAADIIETSMTPSWDGIGRLAAIAVVRTFLNYFLERDLAEVRGRQGDGTEEKERAA
;
A
#
# COMPACT_ATOMS: atom_id res chain seq x y z
N MET A 1 28.15 -22.64 3.33
CA MET A 1 26.85 -22.64 2.61
C MET A 1 25.86 -21.68 3.25
N GLU A 2 25.75 -21.64 4.59
CA GLU A 2 24.86 -20.71 5.31
C GLU A 2 25.17 -19.21 5.06
N GLU A 3 26.44 -18.82 4.95
CA GLU A 3 26.84 -17.43 4.67
C GLU A 3 26.38 -16.93 3.28
N TRP A 4 26.44 -17.80 2.26
CA TRP A 4 25.99 -17.47 0.90
C TRP A 4 24.47 -17.31 0.80
N LEU A 5 23.72 -18.14 1.55
CA LEU A 5 22.26 -18.03 1.63
C LEU A 5 21.85 -16.74 2.37
N ARG A 6 22.54 -16.41 3.46
CA ARG A 6 22.27 -15.20 4.25
C ARG A 6 22.52 -13.93 3.43
N ALA A 7 23.66 -13.85 2.75
CA ALA A 7 24.01 -12.73 1.88
C ALA A 7 23.03 -12.56 0.70
N SER A 8 22.61 -13.67 0.08
CA SER A 8 21.64 -13.65 -1.03
C SER A 8 20.25 -13.17 -0.59
N THR A 9 19.83 -13.59 0.61
CA THR A 9 18.55 -13.17 1.21
C THR A 9 18.56 -11.69 1.58
N GLU A 10 19.61 -11.20 2.24
CA GLU A 10 19.73 -9.77 2.57
C GLU A 10 19.67 -8.90 1.31
N TYR A 11 20.37 -9.30 0.24
CA TYR A 11 20.32 -8.60 -1.04
C TYR A 11 18.92 -8.60 -1.66
N SER A 12 18.22 -9.74 -1.59
CA SER A 12 16.87 -9.89 -2.14
C SER A 12 15.86 -9.02 -1.39
N VAL A 13 15.89 -9.06 -0.05
CA VAL A 13 15.03 -8.23 0.82
C VAL A 13 15.28 -6.74 0.58
N MET A 14 16.55 -6.33 0.51
CA MET A 14 16.93 -4.95 0.22
C MET A 14 16.42 -4.49 -1.15
N LEU A 15 16.59 -5.32 -2.19
CA LEU A 15 16.14 -5.00 -3.55
C LEU A 15 14.61 -4.83 -3.61
N ILE A 16 13.87 -5.76 -3.02
CA ILE A 16 12.39 -5.73 -3.01
C ILE A 16 11.89 -4.51 -2.23
N ASN A 17 12.50 -4.20 -1.08
CA ASN A 17 12.17 -2.99 -0.32
C ASN A 17 12.47 -1.70 -1.08
N ALA A 18 13.59 -1.65 -1.81
CA ALA A 18 13.92 -0.51 -2.67
C ALA A 18 12.89 -0.34 -3.80
N MET A 19 12.47 -1.42 -4.45
CA MET A 19 11.43 -1.38 -5.49
C MET A 19 10.10 -0.88 -4.92
N ALA A 20 9.67 -1.43 -3.78
CA ALA A 20 8.44 -0.98 -3.13
C ALA A 20 8.48 0.50 -2.75
N LEU A 21 9.61 0.97 -2.21
CA LEU A 21 9.82 2.37 -1.88
C LEU A 21 9.68 3.26 -3.11
N VAL A 22 10.30 2.90 -4.25
CA VAL A 22 10.20 3.66 -5.51
C VAL A 22 8.75 3.73 -5.99
N ILE A 23 8.02 2.61 -5.96
CA ILE A 23 6.61 2.53 -6.37
C ILE A 23 5.74 3.45 -5.51
N ILE A 24 5.91 3.41 -4.19
CA ILE A 24 5.15 4.24 -3.24
C ILE A 24 5.51 5.71 -3.43
N LEU A 25 6.79 6.06 -3.54
CA LEU A 25 7.25 7.43 -3.77
C LEU A 25 6.68 8.01 -5.06
N TYR A 26 6.73 7.25 -6.16
CA TYR A 26 6.18 7.67 -7.43
C TYR A 26 4.68 7.96 -7.32
N GLY A 27 3.91 7.03 -6.76
CA GLY A 27 2.47 7.21 -6.54
C GLY A 27 2.16 8.41 -5.63
N ALA A 28 2.96 8.62 -4.58
CA ALA A 28 2.82 9.74 -3.67
C ALA A 28 3.06 11.09 -4.39
N ILE A 29 4.15 11.19 -5.15
CA ILE A 29 4.50 12.40 -5.92
C ILE A 29 3.39 12.70 -6.94
N GLU A 30 2.99 11.71 -7.74
CA GLU A 30 1.96 11.86 -8.76
C GLU A 30 0.61 12.31 -8.17
N SER A 31 0.23 11.73 -7.03
CA SER A 31 -1.02 12.08 -6.34
C SER A 31 -0.94 13.45 -5.66
N PHE A 32 0.22 13.82 -5.11
CA PHE A 32 0.45 15.11 -4.46
C PHE A 32 0.41 16.26 -5.48
N VAL A 33 1.08 16.10 -6.62
CA VAL A 33 1.05 17.09 -7.71
C VAL A 33 -0.38 17.27 -8.23
N ALA A 34 -1.12 16.18 -8.44
CA ALA A 34 -2.52 16.23 -8.87
C ALA A 34 -3.41 16.92 -7.82
N ALA A 35 -3.18 16.66 -6.53
CA ALA A 35 -3.92 17.28 -5.44
C ALA A 35 -3.67 18.79 -5.35
N ILE A 36 -2.42 19.25 -5.53
CA ILE A 36 -2.07 20.68 -5.54
C ILE A 36 -2.73 21.38 -6.72
N TRP A 37 -2.57 20.85 -7.94
CA TRP A 37 -3.21 21.41 -9.14
C TRP A 37 -4.73 21.52 -8.99
N PHE A 38 -5.33 20.49 -8.40
CA PHE A 38 -6.76 20.47 -8.11
C PHE A 38 -7.15 21.45 -6.99
N HIS A 39 -6.30 21.73 -6.00
CA HIS A 39 -6.62 22.70 -4.95
C HIS A 39 -6.72 24.13 -5.50
N PHE A 40 -5.90 24.47 -6.50
CA PHE A 40 -5.95 25.77 -7.19
C PHE A 40 -7.10 25.89 -8.21
N SER A 41 -7.59 24.79 -8.74
CA SER A 41 -8.80 24.76 -9.58
C SER A 41 -10.04 24.61 -8.69
N ARG A 42 -11.11 25.40 -8.88
CA ARG A 42 -12.36 25.27 -8.08
C ARG A 42 -13.12 23.96 -8.38
N GLY A 43 -12.54 22.81 -8.03
CA GLY A 43 -12.96 21.51 -8.55
C GLY A 43 -13.92 20.70 -7.68
N ASP A 44 -14.77 19.94 -8.36
CA ASP A 44 -15.76 18.99 -7.85
C ASP A 44 -15.18 17.82 -7.03
N GLY A 45 -15.89 17.43 -5.97
CA GLY A 45 -15.51 16.33 -5.06
C GLY A 45 -15.23 14.97 -5.73
N HIS A 46 -15.78 14.73 -6.93
CA HIS A 46 -15.55 13.51 -7.71
C HIS A 46 -14.08 13.35 -8.14
N ARG A 47 -13.38 14.43 -8.51
CA ARG A 47 -11.99 14.36 -8.97
C ARG A 47 -10.99 14.18 -7.82
N ARG A 48 -11.34 14.71 -6.64
CA ARG A 48 -10.55 14.52 -5.41
C ARG A 48 -10.53 13.04 -4.99
N ARG A 49 -11.67 12.35 -5.15
CA ARG A 49 -11.80 10.90 -4.94
C ARG A 49 -10.89 10.10 -5.88
N GLU A 50 -10.84 10.46 -7.16
CA GLU A 50 -10.04 9.77 -8.17
C GLU A 50 -8.54 9.80 -7.86
N ILE A 51 -8.02 10.95 -7.43
CA ILE A 51 -6.63 11.12 -7.00
C ILE A 51 -6.33 10.19 -5.81
N TRP A 52 -7.23 10.13 -4.83
CA TRP A 52 -7.05 9.28 -3.64
C TRP A 52 -7.08 7.78 -4.00
N LEU A 53 -8.01 7.36 -4.86
CA LEU A 53 -8.07 5.98 -5.36
C LEU A 53 -6.81 5.60 -6.14
N ARG A 54 -6.23 6.54 -6.89
CA ARG A 54 -4.99 6.31 -7.63
C ARG A 54 -3.80 6.13 -6.69
N PHE A 55 -3.66 6.98 -5.68
CA PHE A 55 -2.65 6.83 -4.64
C PHE A 55 -2.78 5.48 -3.91
N ALA A 56 -4.00 5.11 -3.54
CA ALA A 56 -4.27 3.86 -2.85
C ALA A 56 -3.84 2.63 -3.67
N ARG A 57 -3.99 2.65 -5.00
CA ARG A 57 -3.48 1.56 -5.86
C ARG A 57 -1.95 1.43 -5.80
N TRP A 58 -1.24 2.55 -5.80
CA TRP A 58 0.21 2.57 -5.66
C TRP A 58 0.67 2.07 -4.28
N LEU A 59 -0.05 2.43 -3.22
CA LEU A 59 0.21 1.92 -1.87
C LEU A 59 0.04 0.40 -1.80
N VAL A 60 -1.08 -0.13 -2.31
CA VAL A 60 -1.34 -1.58 -2.34
C VAL A 60 -0.24 -2.30 -3.11
N ALA A 61 0.20 -1.77 -4.25
CA ALA A 61 1.29 -2.35 -5.02
C ALA A 61 2.62 -2.36 -4.24
N GLY A 62 2.99 -1.26 -3.56
CA GLY A 62 4.19 -1.24 -2.73
C GLY A 62 4.13 -2.19 -1.52
N LEU A 63 2.97 -2.26 -0.87
CA LEU A 63 2.72 -3.12 0.29
C LEU A 63 2.85 -4.60 -0.05
N THR A 64 2.41 -5.05 -1.23
CA THR A 64 2.57 -6.44 -1.66
C THR A 64 4.03 -6.81 -1.91
N PHE A 65 4.84 -5.92 -2.49
CA PHE A 65 6.29 -6.14 -2.61
C PHE A 65 6.96 -6.20 -1.24
N GLN A 66 6.66 -5.26 -0.34
CA GLN A 66 7.20 -5.32 1.01
C GLN A 66 6.78 -6.61 1.75
N LEU A 67 5.59 -7.17 1.49
CA LEU A 67 5.15 -8.42 2.11
C LEU A 67 6.00 -9.59 1.62
N ALA A 68 6.34 -9.62 0.33
CA ALA A 68 7.25 -10.62 -0.21
C ALA A 68 8.63 -10.55 0.45
N ALA A 69 9.15 -9.34 0.70
CA ALA A 69 10.42 -9.15 1.42
C ALA A 69 10.37 -9.74 2.84
N ASP A 70 9.31 -9.46 3.60
CA ASP A 70 9.13 -9.99 4.96
C ASP A 70 9.06 -11.53 4.98
N ILE A 71 8.36 -12.14 4.02
CA ILE A 71 8.28 -13.62 3.92
C ILE A 71 9.67 -14.23 3.71
N ILE A 72 10.48 -13.62 2.83
CA ILE A 72 11.85 -14.09 2.59
C ILE A 72 12.71 -13.94 3.86
N GLU A 73 12.60 -12.81 4.57
CA GLU A 73 13.32 -12.55 5.83
C GLU A 73 12.94 -13.54 6.95
N THR A 74 11.65 -13.86 7.10
CA THR A 74 11.19 -14.86 8.10
C THR A 74 11.72 -16.26 7.84
N SER A 75 11.91 -16.64 6.58
CA SER A 75 12.36 -18.00 6.22
C SER A 75 13.81 -18.30 6.58
N MET A 76 14.64 -17.27 6.85
CA MET A 76 16.08 -17.41 7.09
C MET A 76 16.51 -17.21 8.55
N THR A 77 15.63 -16.80 9.45
CA THR A 77 16.00 -16.45 10.84
C THR A 77 15.36 -17.39 11.86
N PRO A 78 15.95 -18.57 12.19
CA PRO A 78 15.48 -19.43 13.28
C PRO A 78 15.99 -18.92 14.65
N SER A 79 15.99 -17.60 14.88
CA SER A 79 16.38 -16.98 16.15
C SER A 79 15.16 -16.34 16.81
N TRP A 80 14.93 -16.63 18.09
CA TRP A 80 13.77 -16.11 18.84
C TRP A 80 13.65 -14.58 18.85
N ASP A 81 14.77 -13.85 18.84
CA ASP A 81 14.78 -12.38 18.76
C ASP A 81 14.34 -11.86 17.38
N GLY A 82 14.90 -12.44 16.31
CA GLY A 82 14.49 -12.15 14.94
C GLY A 82 13.01 -12.47 14.69
N ILE A 83 12.52 -13.60 15.20
CA ILE A 83 11.10 -14.00 15.10
C ILE A 83 10.20 -12.99 15.84
N GLY A 84 10.59 -12.51 17.03
CA GLY A 84 9.82 -11.50 17.76
C GLY A 84 9.71 -10.17 17.02
N ARG A 85 10.81 -9.70 16.43
CA ARG A 85 10.86 -8.46 15.65
C ARG A 85 10.05 -8.57 14.36
N LEU A 86 10.16 -9.71 13.67
CA LEU A 86 9.35 -10.04 12.49
C LEU A 86 7.86 -10.14 12.82
N ALA A 87 7.50 -10.78 13.94
CA ALA A 87 6.11 -10.87 14.38
C ALA A 87 5.51 -9.48 14.67
N ALA A 88 6.28 -8.58 15.31
CA ALA A 88 5.85 -7.21 15.54
C ALA A 88 5.62 -6.44 14.21
N ILE A 89 6.53 -6.56 13.25
CA ILE A 89 6.40 -5.95 11.92
C ILE A 89 5.17 -6.52 11.20
N ALA A 90 4.98 -7.84 11.21
CA ALA A 90 3.85 -8.52 10.59
C ALA A 90 2.50 -8.08 11.19
N VAL A 91 2.42 -7.91 12.52
CA VAL A 91 1.23 -7.39 13.20
C VAL A 91 0.93 -5.95 12.77
N VAL A 92 1.93 -5.07 12.81
CA VAL A 92 1.78 -3.67 12.36
C VAL A 92 1.30 -3.61 10.92
N ARG A 93 1.92 -4.41 10.04
CA ARG A 93 1.56 -4.49 8.62
C ARG A 93 0.13 -4.99 8.43
N THR A 94 -0.27 -6.05 9.13
CA THR A 94 -1.63 -6.61 9.05
C THR A 94 -2.65 -5.56 9.48
N PHE A 95 -2.37 -4.86 10.57
CA PHE A 95 -3.25 -3.83 11.09
C PHE A 95 -3.40 -2.65 10.11
N LEU A 96 -2.28 -2.14 9.57
CA LEU A 96 -2.29 -1.04 8.60
C LEU A 96 -2.97 -1.44 7.29
N ASN A 97 -2.66 -2.63 6.76
CA ASN A 97 -3.28 -3.10 5.51
C ASN A 97 -4.79 -3.32 5.68
N TYR A 98 -5.22 -3.90 6.80
CA TYR A 98 -6.63 -4.06 7.13
C TYR A 98 -7.36 -2.72 7.21
N PHE A 99 -6.80 -1.72 7.90
CA PHE A 99 -7.41 -0.39 7.99
C PHE A 99 -7.49 0.30 6.62
N LEU A 100 -6.41 0.26 5.83
CA LEU A 100 -6.39 0.87 4.50
C LEU A 100 -7.43 0.23 3.58
N GLU A 101 -7.50 -1.10 3.56
CA GLU A 101 -8.46 -1.85 2.74
C GLU A 101 -9.90 -1.64 3.18
N ARG A 102 -10.15 -1.54 4.50
CA ARG A 102 -11.44 -1.16 5.06
C ARG A 102 -11.86 0.25 4.65
N ASP A 103 -10.96 1.23 4.77
CA ASP A 103 -11.24 2.61 4.37
C ASP A 103 -11.53 2.71 2.86
N LEU A 104 -10.79 1.96 2.05
CA LEU A 104 -11.06 1.81 0.61
C LEU A 104 -12.43 1.18 0.32
N ALA A 105 -12.83 0.16 1.08
CA ALA A 105 -14.11 -0.50 0.92
C ALA A 105 -15.28 0.42 1.30
N GLU A 106 -15.16 1.17 2.39
CA GLU A 106 -16.16 2.17 2.81
C GLU A 106 -16.32 3.25 1.73
N VAL A 107 -15.22 3.70 1.15
CA VAL A 107 -15.22 4.67 0.06
C VAL A 107 -15.93 4.13 -1.20
N ARG A 108 -15.76 2.84 -1.55
CA ARG A 108 -16.44 2.20 -2.69
C ARG A 108 -17.93 1.98 -2.43
N GLY A 109 -18.32 1.58 -1.21
CA GLY A 109 -19.72 1.37 -0.85
C GLY A 109 -20.59 2.61 -1.05
N ARG A 110 -20.03 3.81 -0.83
CA ARG A 110 -20.74 5.08 -1.04
C ARG A 110 -20.86 5.52 -2.51
N GLN A 111 -20.20 4.83 -3.46
CA GLN A 111 -20.34 5.11 -4.90
C GLN A 111 -21.42 4.26 -5.57
N GLY A 112 -21.77 3.10 -5.00
CA GLY A 112 -22.88 2.26 -5.51
C GLY A 112 -24.25 2.91 -5.29
N ASP A 113 -24.45 3.55 -4.14
CA ASP A 113 -25.76 4.06 -3.70
C ASP A 113 -26.23 5.30 -4.51
N GLY A 114 -25.30 6.12 -5.01
CA GLY A 114 -25.63 7.33 -5.79
C GLY A 114 -26.06 7.06 -7.24
N THR A 115 -25.93 5.83 -7.72
CA THR A 115 -26.32 5.46 -9.09
C THR A 115 -27.77 4.97 -9.13
N GLU A 116 -28.23 4.27 -8.08
CA GLU A 116 -29.61 3.77 -7.99
C GLU A 116 -30.64 4.89 -7.75
N GLU A 117 -30.27 5.95 -7.01
CA GLU A 117 -31.20 7.07 -6.74
C GLU A 117 -31.49 7.90 -8.02
N LYS A 118 -30.53 8.00 -8.95
CA LYS A 118 -30.75 8.67 -10.24
C LYS A 118 -31.63 7.87 -11.20
N GLU A 119 -31.68 6.55 -11.06
CA GLU A 119 -32.46 5.67 -11.93
C GLU A 119 -33.91 5.51 -11.44
N ARG A 120 -34.16 5.70 -10.13
CA ARG A 120 -35.52 5.73 -9.55
C ARG A 120 -36.20 7.11 -9.64
N ALA A 121 -35.43 8.17 -9.83
CA ALA A 121 -35.92 9.54 -9.97
C ALA A 121 -36.07 10.00 -11.44
N ALA A 122 -35.72 9.14 -12.41
CA ALA A 122 -35.92 9.34 -13.85
C ALA A 122 -37.13 8.52 -14.34
#